data_AF-A0A6V8NZP3-F1
#
_entry.id   AF-A0A6V8NZP3-F1
#
_cell.length_a   1.000
_cell.length_b   1.000
_cell.length_c   1.000
_cell.angle_alpha   90.00
_cell.angle_beta   90.00
_cell.angle_gamma   90.00
#
_symmetry.space_group_name_H-M   'P 1'
#
loop_
_entity.id
_entity.type
_entity.pdbx_description
1 polymer ?
#
loop_
_entity_poly.entity_id
_entity_poly.type
_entity_poly.pdbx_seq_one_letter_code
_entity_poly.pdbx_strand_id
1 'polypeptide(L)'
;MGVEYWAPFADVVVPPIVGPLSVEDRYFIEDISIGCVAYYNFAGKLGIQLPIMESLIRLGCVICERDFFKEGRTLEQMGLKDISVQEIMRYVRQGERD
;
A
#
# COMPACT_ATOMS: atom_id res chain seq x y z
N MET A 1 6.61 14.42 21.61
CA MET A 1 5.38 14.35 22.43
C MET A 1 4.89 15.77 22.62
N GLY A 2 3.89 16.17 21.83
CA GLY A 2 3.27 17.49 21.92
C GLY A 2 2.04 17.40 22.83
N VAL A 3 1.85 18.43 23.63
CA VAL A 3 0.68 18.63 24.48
C VAL A 3 -0.56 18.64 23.58
N GLU A 4 -1.47 17.70 23.84
CA GLU A 4 -2.87 17.60 23.39
C GLU A 4 -3.28 18.50 22.21
N TYR A 5 -3.45 17.89 21.02
CA TYR A 5 -4.07 18.57 19.89
C TYR A 5 -5.55 18.86 20.20
N TRP A 6 -5.89 20.13 20.44
CA TRP A 6 -7.28 20.56 20.54
C TRP A 6 -7.90 20.59 19.14
N ALA A 7 -8.67 19.55 18.79
CA ALA A 7 -9.42 19.51 17.55
C ALA A 7 -10.72 20.32 17.74
N PRO A 8 -10.98 21.39 16.95
CA PRO A 8 -12.06 22.36 17.20
C PRO A 8 -13.49 21.81 17.08
N PHE A 9 -13.65 20.52 16.77
CA PHE A 9 -14.95 19.85 16.59
C PHE A 9 -14.99 18.43 17.20
N ALA A 10 -13.99 18.03 17.98
CA ALA A 10 -14.02 16.74 18.64
C ALA A 10 -14.44 16.95 20.11
N ASP A 11 -15.65 16.50 20.46
CA ASP A 11 -16.05 16.30 21.86
C ASP A 11 -15.29 15.12 22.53
N VAL A 12 -14.16 14.71 21.94
CA VAL A 12 -13.37 13.54 22.30
C VAL A 12 -11.91 13.96 22.39
N VAL A 13 -11.28 13.65 23.52
CA VAL A 13 -9.83 13.78 23.68
C VAL A 13 -9.15 12.83 22.70
N VAL A 14 -8.41 13.39 21.75
CA VAL A 14 -7.63 12.59 20.80
C VAL A 14 -6.41 12.04 21.54
N PRO A 15 -6.24 10.70 21.64
CA PRO A 15 -5.06 10.13 22.26
C PRO A 15 -3.80 10.54 21.47
N PRO A 16 -2.62 10.59 22.10
CA PRO A 16 -1.39 10.95 21.42
C PRO A 16 -1.14 10.00 20.23
N ILE A 17 -1.00 10.58 19.03
CA ILE A 17 -0.66 9.84 17.83
C ILE A 17 0.83 9.50 17.92
N VAL A 18 1.12 8.24 18.24
CA VAL A 18 2.49 7.71 18.34
C VAL A 18 2.90 7.04 17.03
N GLY A 19 4.20 7.13 16.72
CA GLY A 19 4.78 6.39 15.60
C GLY A 19 4.91 4.89 15.90
N PRO A 20 5.36 4.10 14.92
CA PRO A 20 5.54 2.66 15.08
C PRO A 20 6.63 2.38 16.13
N LEU A 21 6.40 1.34 16.93
CA LEU A 21 7.36 0.87 17.95
C LEU A 21 8.09 -0.40 17.50
N SER A 22 7.64 -1.01 16.40
CA SER A 22 8.21 -2.21 15.80
C SER A 22 8.19 -2.12 14.27
N VAL A 23 9.05 -2.91 13.62
CA VAL A 23 8.99 -3.14 12.17
C VAL A 23 7.82 -4.05 11.76
N GLU A 24 7.16 -4.67 12.74
CA GLU A 24 5.91 -5.43 12.55
C GLU A 24 4.66 -4.53 12.60
N ASP A 25 4.82 -3.24 12.90
CA ASP A 25 3.69 -2.31 12.83
C ASP A 25 3.15 -2.19 11.40
N ARG A 26 1.85 -1.93 11.30
CA ARG A 26 1.13 -1.74 10.02
C ARG A 26 1.79 -0.73 9.08
N TYR A 27 2.50 0.26 9.63
CA TYR A 27 3.22 1.29 8.86
C TYR A 27 4.30 0.68 7.96
N PHE A 28 4.82 -0.49 8.31
CA PHE A 28 5.73 -1.25 7.46
C PHE A 28 4.98 -2.36 6.76
N ILE A 29 4.33 -3.26 7.53
CA ILE A 29 3.80 -4.49 6.97
C ILE A 29 2.65 -4.24 6.00
N GLU A 30 1.76 -3.29 6.25
CA GLU A 30 0.60 -2.99 5.38
C GLU A 30 0.97 -1.99 4.29
N ASP A 31 1.63 -0.88 4.63
CA ASP A 31 1.95 0.17 3.65
C ASP A 31 2.91 -0.32 2.56
N ILE A 32 3.85 -1.21 2.90
CA ILE A 32 4.80 -1.76 1.92
C ILE A 32 4.13 -2.88 1.12
N SER A 33 3.52 -3.86 1.79
CA SER A 33 2.99 -5.06 1.11
C SER A 33 1.67 -4.84 0.36
N ILE A 34 0.78 -3.99 0.88
CA ILE A 34 -0.53 -3.70 0.28
C ILE A 34 -0.47 -2.39 -0.50
N GLY A 35 0.21 -1.36 0.01
CA GLY A 35 0.36 -0.08 -0.66
C GLY A 35 1.38 -0.15 -1.79
N CYS A 36 2.67 -0.07 -1.43
CA CYS A 36 3.77 0.10 -2.38
C CYS A 36 3.84 -1.04 -3.41
N VAL A 37 3.74 -2.29 -2.97
CA VAL A 37 3.79 -3.45 -3.87
C VAL A 37 2.60 -3.51 -4.82
N ALA A 38 1.38 -3.14 -4.40
CA ALA A 38 0.25 -3.09 -5.32
C ALA A 38 0.47 -2.03 -6.41
N TYR A 39 0.93 -0.83 -6.04
CA TYR A 39 1.27 0.22 -7.00
C TYR A 39 2.38 -0.21 -7.96
N TYR A 40 3.43 -0.85 -7.45
CA TYR A 40 4.51 -1.41 -8.25
C TYR A 40 4.00 -2.41 -9.29
N ASN A 41 3.09 -3.32 -8.89
CA ASN A 41 2.48 -4.28 -9.80
C ASN A 41 1.61 -3.60 -10.89
N PHE A 42 0.81 -2.59 -10.54
CA PHE A 42 0.06 -1.82 -11.52
C PHE A 42 0.97 -1.10 -12.51
N ALA A 43 2.06 -0.49 -12.04
CA ALA A 43 3.03 0.18 -12.89
C ALA A 43 3.69 -0.80 -13.87
N GLY A 44 4.04 -2.00 -13.43
CA GLY A 44 4.53 -3.07 -14.29
C GLY A 44 3.55 -3.42 -15.43
N LYS A 45 2.25 -3.54 -15.13
CA LYS A 45 1.22 -3.77 -16.15
C LYS A 45 1.08 -2.62 -17.15
N LEU A 46 1.32 -1.39 -16.70
CA LEU A 46 1.28 -0.18 -17.53
C LEU A 46 2.61 0.08 -18.28
N GLY A 47 3.66 -0.72 -18.04
CA GLY A 47 4.99 -0.47 -18.59
C GLY A 47 5.69 0.77 -18.00
N ILE A 48 5.27 1.22 -16.81
CA ILE A 48 5.82 2.39 -16.12
C ILE A 48 6.87 1.91 -15.11
N GLN A 49 8.06 2.54 -15.15
CA GLN A 49 9.10 2.28 -14.17
C GLN A 49 8.91 3.14 -12.92
N LEU A 50 9.08 2.55 -11.73
CA LEU A 50 8.99 3.24 -10.44
C LEU A 50 10.28 3.05 -9.62
N PRO A 51 11.44 3.57 -10.07
CA PRO A 51 12.75 3.24 -9.48
C PRO A 51 12.84 3.63 -7.99
N ILE A 52 12.21 4.74 -7.59
CA ILE A 52 12.22 5.20 -6.19
C ILE A 52 11.35 4.31 -5.31
N MET A 53 10.14 3.95 -5.78
CA MET A 53 9.25 3.06 -5.03
C MET A 53 9.82 1.65 -4.92
N GLU A 54 10.40 1.12 -5.99
CA GLU A 54 11.08 -0.17 -5.96
C GLU A 54 12.23 -0.16 -4.95
N SER A 55 13.02 0.91 -4.92
CA SER A 55 14.11 1.07 -3.94
C SER A 55 13.58 1.10 -2.50
N LEU A 56 12.46 1.78 -2.25
CA LEU A 56 11.79 1.80 -0.94
C LEU A 56 11.30 0.40 -0.54
N ILE A 57 10.68 -0.35 -1.45
CA ILE A 57 10.23 -1.73 -1.18
C ILE A 57 11.44 -2.61 -0.84
N ARG A 58 12.55 -2.52 -1.59
CA ARG A 58 13.78 -3.27 -1.33
C ARG A 58 14.36 -2.98 0.06
N LEU A 59 14.41 -1.71 0.45
CA LEU A 59 14.84 -1.32 1.80
C LEU A 59 13.88 -1.88 2.86
N GLY A 60 12.57 -1.80 2.61
CA GLY A 60 11.55 -2.43 3.44
C GLY A 60 11.77 -3.92 3.64
N CYS A 61 12.06 -4.66 2.57
CA CYS A 61 12.34 -6.09 2.64
C CYS A 61 13.53 -6.40 3.56
N VAL A 62 14.59 -5.59 3.49
CA VAL A 62 15.78 -5.76 4.34
C VAL A 62 15.48 -5.41 5.80
N ILE A 63 14.79 -4.30 6.05
CA ILE A 63 14.47 -3.82 7.40
C ILE A 63 13.54 -4.78 8.13
N CYS A 64 12.54 -5.30 7.43
CA CYS A 64 11.54 -6.21 8.00
C CYS A 64 11.93 -7.69 7.86
N GLU A 65 13.09 -8.00 7.27
CA GLU A 65 13.54 -9.37 6.97
C GLU A 65 12.50 -10.23 6.21
N ARG A 66 11.76 -9.62 5.29
CA ARG A 66 10.64 -10.24 4.55
C ARG A 66 10.68 -9.92 3.07
N ASP A 67 10.20 -10.82 2.22
CA ASP A 67 10.21 -10.59 0.77
C ASP A 67 8.85 -10.05 0.30
N PHE A 68 8.66 -8.74 0.44
CA PHE A 68 7.40 -8.10 0.06
C PHE A 68 7.08 -8.18 -1.44
N PHE A 69 8.06 -8.42 -2.31
CA PHE A 69 7.78 -8.68 -3.73
C PHE A 69 7.05 -10.01 -3.94
N LYS A 70 7.26 -10.99 -3.06
CA LYS A 70 6.57 -12.29 -3.08
C LYS A 70 5.30 -12.29 -2.24
N GLU A 71 5.36 -11.69 -1.05
CA GLU A 71 4.28 -11.74 -0.07
C GLU A 71 3.20 -10.68 -0.30
N GLY A 72 3.54 -9.57 -0.96
CA GLY A 72 2.65 -8.43 -1.16
C GLY A 72 1.51 -8.67 -2.15
N ARG A 73 0.62 -7.68 -2.25
CA ARG A 73 -0.61 -7.78 -3.03
C ARG A 73 -0.33 -7.78 -4.53
N THR A 74 -0.57 -8.91 -5.20
CA THR A 74 -0.34 -9.06 -6.64
C THR A 74 -1.60 -8.82 -7.47
N LEU A 75 -1.44 -8.54 -8.77
CA LEU A 75 -2.56 -8.46 -9.72
C LEU A 75 -3.30 -9.79 -9.86
N GLU A 76 -2.61 -10.91 -9.67
CA GLU A 76 -3.22 -12.24 -9.69
C GLU A 76 -4.19 -12.43 -8.53
N GLN A 77 -3.76 -12.08 -7.30
CA GLN A 77 -4.62 -12.15 -6.13
C GLN A 77 -5.79 -11.16 -6.18
N MET A 78 -5.67 -10.07 -6.96
CA MET A 78 -6.74 -9.13 -7.25
C MET A 78 -7.65 -9.57 -8.41
N GLY A 79 -7.30 -10.62 -9.15
CA GLY A 79 -8.02 -11.04 -10.35
C GLY A 79 -7.84 -10.08 -11.55
N LEU A 80 -6.81 -9.24 -11.54
CA LEU A 80 -6.59 -8.19 -12.55
C LEU A 80 -5.44 -8.52 -13.52
N LYS A 81 -4.79 -9.68 -13.36
CA LYS A 81 -3.62 -10.09 -14.15
C LYS A 81 -3.93 -10.15 -15.64
N ASP A 82 -5.00 -10.86 -16.01
CA ASP A 82 -5.28 -11.26 -17.39
C ASP A 82 -6.25 -10.33 -18.14
N ILE A 83 -6.70 -9.25 -17.50
CA ILE A 83 -7.58 -8.24 -18.11
C ILE A 83 -6.79 -6.97 -18.47
N SER A 84 -7.21 -6.25 -19.49
CA SER A 84 -6.62 -4.97 -19.92
C SER A 84 -6.87 -3.84 -18.91
N VAL A 85 -6.11 -2.76 -19.03
CA VAL A 85 -6.28 -1.56 -18.21
C VAL A 85 -7.69 -0.96 -18.39
N GLN A 86 -8.22 -1.01 -19.62
CA GLN A 86 -9.55 -0.53 -19.95
C GLN A 86 -10.64 -1.37 -19.26
N GLU A 87 -10.47 -2.69 -19.22
CA GLU A 87 -11.36 -3.60 -18.48
C GLU A 87 -11.27 -3.38 -16.97
N ILE A 88 -10.07 -3.16 -16.40
CA ILE A 88 -9.91 -2.78 -14.99
C ILE A 88 -10.68 -1.49 -14.70
N MET A 89 -10.50 -0.46 -15.51
CA MET A 89 -11.17 0.83 -15.33
C MET A 89 -12.69 0.73 -15.47
N ARG A 90 -13.18 -0.14 -16.37
CA ARG A 90 -14.60 -0.44 -16.50
C ARG A 90 -15.12 -1.13 -15.25
N TYR A 91 -14.45 -2.19 -14.80
CA TYR A 91 -14.82 -2.96 -13.63
C TYR A 91 -14.93 -2.10 -12.38
N VAL A 92 -13.95 -1.23 -12.12
CA VAL A 92 -13.97 -0.32 -10.95
C VAL A 92 -15.12 0.69 -11.03
N ARG A 93 -15.53 1.13 -12.22
CA ARG A 93 -16.60 2.13 -12.40
C ARG A 93 -18.00 1.54 -12.42
N GLN A 94 -18.15 0.34 -12.94
CA GLN A 94 -19.46 -0.26 -13.25
C GLN A 94 -19.76 -1.49 -12.38
N GLY A 95 -18.77 -2.11 -11.76
CA GLY A 95 -18.93 -3.33 -10.97
C GLY A 95 -19.13 -4.61 -11.78
N GLU A 96 -19.11 -4.51 -13.10
CA GLU A 96 -19.34 -5.63 -14.05
C GLU A 96 -18.03 -6.13 -14.63
N ARG A 97 -17.88 -7.46 -14.69
CA ARG A 97 -16.72 -8.16 -15.23
C ARG A 97 -17.22 -9.02 -16.39
N ASP A 98 -16.72 -8.77 -17.59
CA ASP A 98 -17.07 -9.53 -18.82
C ASP A 98 -16.60 -11.00 -18.73
#